data_AF-A0A535NMZ9-F1
#
_entry.id   AF-A0A535NMZ9-F1
#
_cell.length_a   1.000
_cell.length_b   1.000
_cell.length_c   1.000
_cell.angle_alpha   90.00
_cell.angle_beta   90.00
_cell.angle_gamma   90.00
#
_symmetry.space_group_name_H-M   'P 1'
#
loop_
_entity.id
_entity.type
_entity.pdbx_description
1 polymer ?
#
loop_
_entity_poly.entity_id
_entity_poly.type
_entity_poly.pdbx_seq_one_letter_code
_entity_poly.pdbx_strand_id
1 'polypeptide(L)' 'RDDVRRIILCTGKVYYDLIASPLRAEAKDLAIIRMELLEPFRTDDVLAAIAKYPNVRQLTWVQEEP' A
#
# COMPACT_ATOMS: atom_id res chain seq x y z
N ARG A 1 -8.36 10.15 -4.02
CA ARG A 1 -7.29 10.02 -2.99
C ARG A 1 -7.85 10.38 -1.63
N ASP A 2 -8.73 11.37 -1.54
CA ASP A 2 -9.35 11.80 -0.29
C ASP A 2 -10.25 10.73 0.36
N ASP A 3 -10.89 9.85 -0.41
CA ASP A 3 -11.72 8.77 0.15
C ASP A 3 -10.92 7.61 0.74
N VAL A 4 -9.60 7.58 0.55
CA VAL A 4 -8.74 6.50 1.04
C VAL A 4 -8.55 6.63 2.55
N ARG A 5 -8.86 5.57 3.28
CA ARG A 5 -8.72 5.47 4.75
C ARG A 5 -7.70 4.43 5.19
N ARG A 6 -7.36 3.50 4.28
CA ARG A 6 -6.49 2.36 4.55
C ARG A 6 -5.41 2.26 3.47
N ILE A 7 -4.19 1.91 3.87
CA ILE A 7 -3.08 1.62 2.97
C ILE A 7 -2.56 0.21 3.26
N ILE A 8 -2.38 -0.59 2.22
CA ILE A 8 -1.51 -1.77 2.25
C ILE A 8 -0.17 -1.39 1.64
N LEU A 9 0.90 -1.58 2.42
CA LEU A 9 2.28 -1.61 1.95
C LEU A 9 2.66 -3.06 1.64
N CYS A 10 3.37 -3.27 0.54
CA CYS A 10 3.86 -4.60 0.17
C CYS A 10 5.13 -4.49 -0.67
N THR A 11 5.79 -5.62 -0.88
CA THR A 11 6.94 -5.76 -1.79
C THR A 11 6.74 -6.97 -2.70
N GLY A 12 7.40 -6.96 -3.86
CA GLY A 12 7.43 -8.11 -4.75
C GLY A 12 6.07 -8.49 -5.35
N LYS A 13 5.88 -9.80 -5.57
CA LYS A 13 4.79 -10.33 -6.40
C LYS A 13 3.40 -10.28 -5.75
N VAL A 14 3.32 -10.24 -4.41
CA VAL A 14 2.05 -10.16 -3.66
C VAL A 14 1.21 -8.94 -4.07
N TYR A 15 1.85 -7.88 -4.58
CA TYR A 15 1.15 -6.74 -5.18
C TYR A 15 0.18 -7.15 -6.28
N TYR A 16 0.58 -8.06 -7.17
CA TYR A 16 -0.24 -8.48 -8.28
C TYR A 16 -1.46 -9.28 -7.80
N ASP A 17 -1.29 -10.11 -6.78
CA ASP A 17 -2.40 -10.84 -6.16
C ASP A 17 -3.41 -9.88 -5.53
N LEU A 18 -2.92 -8.83 -4.84
CA LEU A 18 -3.77 -7.80 -4.24
C LEU A 18 -4.54 -6.99 -5.29
N ILE A 19 -3.93 -6.68 -6.44
CA ILE A 19 -4.57 -5.92 -7.52
C ILE A 19 -5.54 -6.79 -8.32
N ALA A 20 -5.22 -8.08 -8.52
CA ALA A 20 -6.05 -9.03 -9.26
C ALA A 20 -7.24 -9.57 -8.44
N SER A 21 -7.25 -9.33 -7.12
CA SER A 21 -8.33 -9.78 -6.24
C SER A 21 -9.70 -9.28 -6.72
N PRO A 22 -10.73 -10.14 -6.77
CA PRO A 22 -12.09 -9.71 -7.16
C PRO A 22 -12.66 -8.67 -6.19
N LEU A 23 -12.23 -8.66 -4.93
CA LEU A 23 -12.63 -7.69 -3.92
C LEU A 23 -12.02 -6.30 -4.13
N ARG A 24 -11.04 -6.16 -5.03
CA ARG A 24 -10.34 -4.89 -5.28
C ARG A 24 -11.29 -3.79 -5.73
N ALA A 25 -12.31 -4.13 -6.53
CA ALA A 25 -13.29 -3.18 -7.05
C ALA A 25 -14.21 -2.61 -5.96
N GLU A 26 -14.46 -3.38 -4.90
CA GLU A 26 -15.29 -2.99 -3.76
C GLU A 26 -14.49 -2.16 -2.73
N ALA A 27 -13.18 -2.38 -2.65
CA ALA A 27 -12.26 -1.68 -1.75
C ALA A 27 -11.88 -0.27 -2.25
N LYS A 28 -12.87 0.62 -2.36
CA LYS A 28 -12.70 2.00 -2.86
C LYS A 28 -11.91 2.91 -1.90
N ASP A 29 -11.92 2.60 -0.61
CA ASP A 29 -11.23 3.33 0.46
C ASP A 29 -9.80 2.81 0.72
N LEU A 30 -9.32 1.87 -0.11
CA LEU A 30 -8.04 1.20 0.05
C LEU A 30 -7.06 1.60 -1.06
N ALA A 31 -5.88 2.04 -0.66
CA ALA A 31 -4.72 2.16 -1.54
C ALA A 31 -3.73 1.01 -1.30
N ILE A 32 -3.06 0.58 -2.35
CA ILE A 32 -1.97 -0.40 -2.31
C ILE A 32 -0.72 0.32 -2.81
N ILE A 33 0.35 0.30 -2.01
CA ILE A 33 1.64 0.88 -2.35
C ILE A 33 2.65 -0.26 -2.39
N ARG A 34 3.29 -0.45 -3.55
CA ARG A 34 4.40 -1.39 -3.70
C ARG A 34 5.71 -0.68 -3.44
N MET A 35 6.52 -1.24 -2.55
CA MET A 35 7.88 -0.81 -2.28
C MET A 35 8.83 -1.65 -3.13
N GLU A 36 9.47 -1.01 -4.10
CA GLU A 36 10.43 -1.69 -5.01
C GLU A 36 11.83 -1.84 -4.39
N LEU A 37 12.16 -1.00 -3.42
CA LEU A 37 13.47 -0.94 -2.78
C LEU A 37 13.28 -0.93 -1.27
N LEU A 38 13.85 -1.95 -0.60
CA LEU A 38 13.85 -2.03 0.86
C LEU A 38 15.16 -1.54 1.46
N GLU A 39 16.27 -1.69 0.73
CA GLU A 39 17.60 -1.30 1.20
C GLU A 39 18.37 -0.59 0.07
N PRO A 40 18.92 0.62 0.30
CA PRO A 40 18.77 1.44 1.51
C PRO A 40 17.34 1.96 1.69
N PHE A 41 16.83 1.88 2.92
CA PHE A 41 15.47 2.27 3.22
C PHE A 41 15.28 3.79 3.12
N ARG A 42 14.53 4.23 2.10
CA ARG A 42 14.25 5.65 1.85
C ARG A 42 12.98 6.11 2.56
N THR A 43 13.09 6.38 3.85
CA THR A 43 11.96 6.80 4.70
C THR A 43 11.18 7.98 4.12
N ASP A 44 11.88 9.01 3.63
CA ASP A 44 11.24 10.23 3.10
C ASP A 44 10.36 9.94 1.88
N ASP A 45 10.80 9.05 1.00
CA ASP A 45 10.04 8.67 -0.20
C ASP A 45 8.75 7.92 0.20
N VAL A 46 8.84 7.04 1.20
CA VAL A 46 7.70 6.27 1.73
C VAL A 46 6.70 7.21 2.41
N LEU A 47 7.19 8.11 3.26
CA LEU A 47 6.36 9.12 3.93
C LEU A 47 5.69 10.05 2.93
N ALA A 48 6.42 10.51 1.90
CA ALA A 48 5.86 11.35 0.84
C ALA A 48 4.80 10.60 0.01
N ALA A 49 4.94 9.29 -0.19
CA ALA A 49 3.92 8.48 -0.85
C ALA A 49 2.64 8.34 0.00
N ILE A 50 2.79 8.09 1.31
CA ILE A 50 1.69 7.99 2.28
C ILE A 50 0.98 9.34 2.43
N ALA A 51 1.72 10.45 2.50
CA ALA A 51 1.18 11.80 2.69
C ALA A 51 0.19 12.24 1.58
N LYS A 52 0.19 11.57 0.41
CA LYS A 52 -0.78 11.82 -0.66
C LYS A 52 -2.20 11.34 -0.32
N TYR A 53 -2.41 10.72 0.84
CA TYR A 53 -3.70 10.19 1.30
C TYR A 53 -4.03 10.79 2.68
N PRO A 54 -4.63 12.00 2.72
CA PRO A 54 -4.76 12.79 3.96
C PRO A 54 -5.71 12.18 5.00
N ASN A 55 -6.61 11.27 4.59
CA ASN A 55 -7.62 10.65 5.45
C ASN A 55 -7.25 9.24 5.93
N VAL A 56 -6.01 8.81 5.70
CA VAL A 56 -5.54 7.48 6.11
C VAL A 56 -5.44 7.38 7.62
N ARG A 57 -6.00 6.30 8.17
CA ARG A 57 -5.99 5.98 9.60
C ARG A 57 -5.38 4.62 9.90
N GLN A 58 -5.17 3.81 8.87
CA GLN A 58 -4.65 2.45 9.00
C GLN A 58 -3.62 2.17 7.91
N LEU A 59 -2.51 1.57 8.33
CA LEU A 59 -1.42 1.12 7.49
C LEU A 59 -1.15 -0.35 7.81
N THR A 60 -1.08 -1.21 6.81
CA THR A 60 -0.82 -2.65 6.96
C THR A 60 0.34 -3.06 6.06
N TRP A 61 1.32 -3.79 6.58
CA TRP A 61 2.35 -4.46 5.79
C TRP A 61 1.86 -5.86 5.40
N VAL A 62 1.93 -6.19 4.11
CA VAL A 62 1.58 -7.52 3.58
C VAL A 62 2.78 -8.10 2.86
N GLN A 63 3.08 -9.36 3.18
CA GLN A 63 4.19 -10.12 2.65
C GLN A 63 3.79 -11.60 2.52
N GLU A 64 4.36 -12.31 1.55
CA GLU A 64 4.12 -13.75 1.38
C GLU A 64 5.00 -14.59 2.30
N GLU A 65 6.21 -14.13 2.59
CA GLU A 65 7.12 -14.80 3.49
C GLU A 65 6.66 -14.67 4.96
N PRO A 66 6.85 -15.71 5.79
CA PRO A 66 6.53 -15.70 7.21
C PRO A 66 7.49 -14.87 8.07
#